data_AF-A0A9Q3ZRD2-F1
#
_entry.id   AF-A0A9Q3ZRD2-F1
#
_cell.length_a   1.000
_cell.length_b   1.000
_cell.length_c   1.000
_cell.angle_alpha   90.00
_cell.angle_beta   90.00
_cell.angle_gamma   90.00
#
_symmetry.space_group_name_H-M   'P 1'
#
loop_
_entity.id
_entity.type
_entity.pdbx_description
1 polymer ?
#
loop_
_entity_poly.entity_id
_entity_poly.type
_entity_poly.pdbx_seq_one_letter_code
_entity_poly.pdbx_strand_id
1 'polypeptide(L)' 'KECTLPLTGKGVVDRIITNLGVLDVVEGGLRIVELADGVTEAEMRAATEATLVD' A
#
# COMPACT_ATOMS: atom_id res chain seq x y z
N LYS A 1 -8.53 -7.42 1.83
CA LYS A 1 -8.73 -7.98 0.46
C LYS A 1 -7.59 -8.95 0.16
N GLU A 2 -7.79 -9.91 -0.74
CA GLU A 2 -6.79 -10.90 -1.13
C GLU A 2 -6.54 -10.82 -2.65
N CYS A 3 -5.35 -11.24 -3.10
CA CYS A 3 -5.02 -11.28 -4.51
C CYS A 3 -5.90 -12.30 -5.24
N THR A 4 -6.50 -11.89 -6.36
CA THR A 4 -7.32 -12.77 -7.21
C THR A 4 -6.50 -13.53 -8.25
N LEU A 5 -5.28 -13.08 -8.53
CA LEU A 5 -4.33 -13.72 -9.43
C LEU A 5 -3.40 -14.68 -8.66
N PRO A 6 -2.85 -15.70 -9.33
CA PRO A 6 -1.85 -16.59 -8.73
C PRO A 6 -0.69 -15.80 -8.12
N LEU A 7 -0.38 -16.08 -6.86
CA LEU A 7 0.72 -15.42 -6.16
C LEU A 7 2.06 -15.87 -6.74
N THR A 8 2.94 -14.91 -7.04
CA THR A 8 4.36 -15.19 -7.31
C THR A 8 5.12 -15.51 -6.02
N GLY A 9 4.76 -14.85 -4.91
CA GLY A 9 5.30 -15.09 -3.58
C GLY A 9 4.32 -14.59 -2.51
N LYS A 10 4.23 -15.29 -1.39
CA LYS A 10 3.30 -14.95 -0.29
C LYS A 10 4.05 -14.35 0.88
N GLY A 11 3.71 -13.12 1.27
CA GLY A 11 4.28 -12.45 2.44
C GLY A 11 5.77 -12.12 2.30
N VAL A 12 6.23 -11.85 1.07
CA VAL A 12 7.64 -11.60 0.75
C VAL A 12 7.95 -10.14 0.41
N VAL A 13 6.94 -9.27 0.44
CA VAL A 13 7.09 -7.85 0.07
C VAL A 13 7.20 -7.03 1.35
N ASP A 14 8.24 -6.21 1.45
CA ASP A 14 8.46 -5.31 2.58
C ASP A 14 7.98 -3.86 2.29
N ARG A 15 8.12 -3.41 1.04
CA ARG A 15 7.80 -2.04 0.60
C ARG A 15 7.20 -2.01 -0.81
N ILE A 16 6.22 -1.14 -1.01
CA ILE A 16 5.52 -0.92 -2.28
C ILE A 16 5.70 0.55 -2.68
N ILE A 17 6.21 0.81 -3.88
CA ILE A 17 6.42 2.15 -4.43
C ILE A 17 5.49 2.33 -5.63
N THR A 18 4.77 3.44 -5.64
CA THR A 18 3.79 3.77 -6.68
C THR A 18 3.97 5.21 -7.15
N ASN A 19 3.20 5.62 -8.16
CA ASN A 19 3.10 7.02 -8.56
C ASN A 19 2.39 7.90 -7.52
N LEU A 20 1.71 7.32 -6.53
CA LEU A 20 0.99 8.06 -5.48
C LEU A 20 1.83 8.24 -4.20
N GLY A 21 2.84 7.39 -3.99
CA GLY A 21 3.65 7.39 -2.79
C GLY A 21 4.25 6.03 -2.46
N VAL A 22 4.74 5.92 -1.22
CA VAL A 22 5.44 4.76 -0.68
C VAL A 22 4.64 4.15 0.48
N LEU A 23 4.48 2.82 0.44
CA LEU A 23 3.80 2.04 1.46
C LEU A 23 4.74 0.97 2.03
N ASP A 24 4.74 0.81 3.34
CA ASP A 24 5.42 -0.31 4.02
C ASP A 24 4.41 -1.38 4.42
N VAL A 25 4.83 -2.64 4.31
CA VAL A 25 4.06 -3.78 4.80
C VAL A 25 4.37 -3.95 6.29
N VAL A 26 3.35 -3.78 7.13
CA VAL A 26 3.46 -3.89 8.59
C VAL A 26 2.46 -4.93 9.12
N GLU A 27 2.56 -5.26 10.40
CA GLU A 27 1.58 -6.13 11.03
C GLU A 27 0.17 -5.52 10.93
N GLY A 28 -0.77 -6.26 10.35
CA GLY A 28 -2.17 -5.84 10.21
C GLY A 28 -2.52 -5.06 8.94
N GLY A 29 -1.55 -4.59 8.14
CA GLY A 29 -1.87 -3.86 6.91
C GLY A 29 -0.70 -3.16 6.23
N LEU A 30 -1.03 -2.09 5.51
CA LEU A 30 -0.05 -1.23 4.85
C LEU A 30 0.01 0.12 5.56
N ARG A 31 1.22 0.65 5.73
CA ARG A 31 1.44 1.97 6.31
C ARG A 31 1.89 2.97 5.24
N ILE A 32 1.30 4.16 5.22
CA ILE A 32 1.75 5.25 4.34
C ILE A 32 3.03 5.84 4.91
N VAL A 33 4.12 5.78 4.15
CA VAL A 33 5.43 6.31 4.54
C VAL A 33 5.65 7.70 3.95
N GLU A 34 5.27 7.86 2.68
CA GLU A 34 5.48 9.09 1.92
C GLU A 34 4.37 9.22 0.87
N LEU A 35 3.96 10.45 0.59
CA LEU A 35 3.05 10.78 -0.52
C LEU A 35 3.84 11.53 -1.58
N ALA A 36 3.55 11.24 -2.85
CA ALA A 36 4.14 12.00 -3.94
C ALA A 36 3.68 13.46 -3.91
N ASP A 37 4.45 14.36 -4.52
CA ASP A 37 4.13 15.78 -4.58
C ASP A 37 2.74 16.03 -5.16
N GLY A 38 1.91 16.75 -4.39
CA GLY A 38 0.53 17.08 -4.75
C GLY A 38 -0.49 15.96 -4.54
N VAL A 39 -0.08 14.78 -4.04
CA VAL A 39 -0.98 13.70 -3.66
C VAL A 39 -1.41 13.86 -2.20
N THR A 40 -2.71 13.75 -1.97
CA THR A 40 -3.31 13.79 -0.63
C THR A 40 -3.47 12.39 -0.05
N GLU A 41 -3.50 12.29 1.27
CA GLU A 41 -3.77 11.02 1.95
C GLU A 41 -5.16 10.45 1.59
N ALA A 42 -6.14 11.33 1.37
CA ALA A 42 -7.47 10.94 0.94
C ALA A 42 -7.45 10.24 -0.43
N GLU A 43 -6.68 10.74 -1.40
CA GLU A 43 -6.50 10.10 -2.70
C GLU A 43 -5.81 8.74 -2.56
N MET A 44 -4.75 8.65 -1.74
CA MET A 44 -4.05 7.39 -1.46
C MET A 44 -5.00 6.33 -0.87
N ARG A 45 -5.83 6.74 0.11
CA ARG A 45 -6.82 5.85 0.76
C ARG A 45 -7.94 5.46 -0.20
N ALA A 46 -8.38 6.36 -1.09
CA ALA A 46 -9.40 6.04 -2.09
C ALA A 46 -8.89 5.08 -3.17
N ALA A 47 -7.60 5.16 -3.54
CA ALA A 47 -6.98 4.30 -4.55
C ALA A 47 -6.52 2.93 -4.02
N THR A 48 -6.52 2.73 -2.70
CA THR A 48 -5.97 1.51 -2.07
C THR A 48 -7.07 0.69 -1.40
N GLU A 49 -7.33 -0.51 -1.93
CA GLU A 49 -8.31 -1.44 -1.33
C GLU A 49 -7.78 -2.20 -0.10
N ALA A 50 -6.45 -2.22 0.10
CA ALA A 50 -5.85 -2.85 1.26
C ALA A 50 -6.11 -2.04 2.52
N THR A 51 -6.14 -2.71 3.68
CA THR A 51 -6.26 -2.02 4.96
C THR A 51 -5.03 -1.13 5.18
N LEU A 52 -5.27 0.17 5.32
CA LEU A 52 -4.24 1.13 5.68
C LEU A 52 -4.25 1.37 7.19
N VAL A 53 -3.07 1.31 7.80
CA VAL A 53 -2.83 1.54 9.22
C VAL A 53 -1.90 2.74 9.40
N ASP A 54 -2.00 3.41 10.56
CA ASP A 54 -1.27 4.64 10.87
C ASP A 54 0.20 4.40 11.29
#